data_AF-A0A4Z0P996-F1
#
_entry.id   AF-A0A4Z0P996-F1
#
_cell.length_a   1.000
_cell.length_b   1.000
_cell.length_c   1.000
_cell.angle_alpha   90.00
_cell.angle_beta   90.00
_cell.angle_gamma   90.00
#
_symmetry.space_group_name_H-M   'P 1'
#
loop_
_entity.id
_entity.type
_entity.pdbx_description
1 polymer ?
#
loop_
_entity_poly.entity_id
_entity_poly.type
_entity_poly.pdbx_seq_one_letter_code
_entity_poly.pdbx_strand_id
1 'polypeptide(L)'
;MSVDKISGLDDWNLEGLPKDALVDASIHFAYPPIEELKALQPTQRVKRVNELMQLNIQAVVAQCQPVTYSPSPSKHRPRGMKCCLPLSKLEDLRSMEQVTWATITGVAGGKKIVRRKRKAQQFFCVRMTAAIQIEDVSDGLQSYEDRFVLIKAYSSEDAYNRVQAASSQYAEPYLNEAGYLVRWKVESLDDCYVTGITTLSDFTNPAGVEVFSVIQRRRITPERVWDGKTE
;
A
#
# COMPACT_ATOMS: atom_id res chain seq x y z
N MET A 1 3.74 -14.02 -18.22
CA MET A 1 2.30 -13.81 -17.97
C MET A 1 2.09 -12.32 -17.81
N SER A 2 1.31 -11.69 -18.69
CA SER A 2 0.97 -10.27 -18.55
C SER A 2 0.10 -10.11 -17.30
N VAL A 3 0.53 -9.30 -16.33
CA VAL A 3 -0.29 -8.97 -15.17
C VAL A 3 -1.41 -8.05 -15.66
N ASP A 4 -2.68 -8.38 -15.37
CA ASP A 4 -3.79 -7.52 -15.75
C ASP A 4 -3.63 -6.16 -15.05
N LYS A 5 -3.56 -5.08 -15.84
CA LYS A 5 -3.43 -3.72 -15.32
C LYS A 5 -4.69 -3.25 -14.61
N ILE A 6 -5.83 -3.87 -14.85
CA ILE A 6 -7.10 -3.51 -14.23
C ILE A 6 -7.47 -4.58 -13.21
N SER A 7 -7.58 -4.17 -11.95
CA SER A 7 -7.94 -5.03 -10.83
C SER A 7 -9.31 -4.67 -10.27
N GLY A 8 -9.97 -5.65 -9.61
CA GLY A 8 -11.25 -5.46 -8.95
C GLY A 8 -12.44 -5.43 -9.90
N LEU A 9 -12.25 -5.59 -11.22
CA LEU A 9 -13.36 -5.68 -12.17
C LEU A 9 -14.14 -6.99 -12.01
N ASP A 10 -13.45 -8.09 -11.71
CA ASP A 10 -14.04 -9.42 -11.49
C ASP A 10 -14.76 -9.56 -10.14
N ASP A 11 -14.69 -8.53 -9.30
CA ASP A 11 -15.51 -8.40 -8.10
C ASP A 11 -16.95 -7.97 -8.42
N TRP A 12 -17.26 -7.60 -9.66
CA TRP A 12 -18.57 -7.10 -10.08
C TRP A 12 -19.23 -8.02 -11.09
N ASN A 13 -20.55 -8.20 -10.96
CA ASN A 13 -21.36 -8.76 -12.01
C ASN A 13 -21.62 -7.68 -13.07
N LEU A 14 -21.03 -7.85 -14.25
CA LEU A 14 -21.15 -6.94 -15.39
C LEU A 14 -22.20 -7.37 -16.42
N GLU A 15 -22.84 -8.52 -16.20
CA GLU A 15 -23.80 -9.07 -17.15
C GLU A 15 -25.00 -8.13 -17.31
N GLY A 16 -25.30 -7.76 -18.56
CA GLY A 16 -26.41 -6.86 -18.89
C GLY A 16 -26.16 -5.36 -18.68
N LEU A 17 -24.97 -4.95 -18.23
CA LEU A 17 -24.63 -3.53 -18.13
C LEU A 17 -24.35 -2.93 -19.52
N PRO A 18 -24.85 -1.71 -19.81
CA PRO A 18 -24.57 -1.06 -21.06
C PRO A 18 -23.11 -0.57 -21.13
N LYS A 19 -22.57 -0.40 -22.33
CA LYS A 19 -21.16 -0.01 -22.55
C LYS A 19 -20.81 1.39 -22.04
N ASP A 20 -21.81 2.24 -21.86
CA ASP A 20 -21.73 3.58 -21.30
C ASP A 20 -21.95 3.60 -19.77
N ALA A 21 -22.20 2.44 -19.14
CA ALA A 21 -22.26 2.34 -17.69
C ALA A 21 -20.99 2.91 -17.06
N LEU A 22 -21.17 3.76 -16.05
CA LEU A 22 -20.06 4.46 -15.43
C LEU A 22 -19.32 3.56 -14.43
N VAL A 23 -18.00 3.70 -14.44
CA VAL A 23 -17.08 2.96 -13.59
C VAL A 23 -16.22 3.96 -12.83
N ASP A 24 -16.20 3.82 -11.51
CA ASP A 24 -15.29 4.56 -10.65
C ASP A 24 -13.97 3.80 -10.56
N ALA A 25 -12.89 4.47 -10.94
CA ALA A 25 -11.55 3.92 -10.97
C ALA A 25 -10.55 4.79 -10.20
N SER A 26 -9.62 4.13 -9.51
CA SER A 26 -8.40 4.74 -9.01
C SER A 26 -7.24 4.31 -9.89
N ILE A 27 -6.66 5.26 -10.62
CA ILE A 27 -5.58 5.06 -11.57
C ILE A 27 -4.25 5.40 -10.91
N HIS A 28 -3.28 4.51 -11.03
CA HIS A 28 -1.92 4.69 -10.58
C HIS A 28 -0.99 4.81 -11.78
N PHE A 29 -0.28 5.94 -11.87
CA PHE A 29 0.63 6.22 -12.97
C PHE A 29 1.99 5.59 -12.73
N ALA A 30 2.66 5.25 -13.83
CA ALA A 30 4.06 4.85 -13.81
C ALA A 30 4.89 5.99 -13.21
N TYR A 31 5.64 5.64 -12.17
CA TYR A 31 6.62 6.56 -11.61
C TYR A 31 7.77 6.74 -12.63
N PRO A 32 8.29 7.96 -12.83
CA PRO A 32 9.40 8.17 -13.73
C PRO A 32 10.61 7.32 -13.28
N PRO A 33 11.34 6.69 -14.21
CA PRO A 33 12.51 5.89 -13.84
C PRO A 33 13.47 6.70 -12.97
N ILE A 34 13.90 6.12 -11.85
CA ILE A 34 14.76 6.81 -10.87
C ILE A 34 16.05 7.30 -11.54
N GLU A 35 16.59 6.54 -12.50
CA GLU A 35 17.80 6.91 -13.25
C GLU A 35 17.67 8.26 -13.98
N GLU A 36 16.49 8.60 -14.49
CA GLU A 36 16.24 9.91 -15.13
C GLU A 36 16.24 11.05 -14.11
N LEU A 37 15.92 10.75 -12.86
CA LEU A 37 15.81 11.75 -11.79
C LEU A 37 17.13 11.95 -11.05
N LYS A 38 18.01 10.95 -10.99
CA LYS A 38 19.28 11.00 -10.25
C LYS A 38 20.16 12.19 -10.64
N ALA A 39 20.22 12.51 -11.94
CA ALA A 39 21.03 13.61 -12.48
C ALA A 39 20.55 15.01 -12.07
N LEU A 40 19.30 15.12 -11.59
CA LEU A 40 18.70 16.38 -11.18
C LEU A 40 18.95 16.65 -9.70
N GLN A 41 18.98 17.93 -9.32
CA GLN A 41 18.98 18.33 -7.91
C GLN A 41 17.63 18.03 -7.25
N PRO A 42 17.56 17.83 -5.91
CA PRO A 42 16.33 17.46 -5.21
C PRO A 42 15.10 18.30 -5.58
N THR A 43 15.22 19.62 -5.58
CA THR A 43 14.13 20.55 -5.96
C THR A 43 13.70 20.39 -7.42
N GLN A 44 14.65 20.11 -8.32
CA GLN A 44 14.39 19.86 -9.74
C GLN A 44 13.69 18.51 -9.95
N ARG A 45 14.04 17.47 -9.17
CA ARG A 45 13.37 16.17 -9.21
C ARG A 45 11.89 16.30 -8.88
N VAL A 46 11.56 16.99 -7.79
CA VAL A 46 10.16 17.21 -7.38
C VAL A 46 9.39 17.92 -8.49
N LYS A 47 9.95 19.00 -9.06
CA LYS A 47 9.34 19.73 -10.17
C LYS A 47 9.11 18.82 -11.38
N ARG A 48 10.14 18.07 -11.79
CA ARG A 48 10.08 17.17 -12.96
C ARG A 48 9.03 16.07 -12.79
N VAL A 49 8.96 15.45 -11.62
CA VAL A 49 7.96 14.40 -11.38
C VAL A 49 6.55 14.97 -11.39
N ASN A 50 6.32 16.15 -10.79
CA ASN A 50 5.01 16.78 -10.83
C ASN A 50 4.58 17.13 -12.26
N GLU A 51 5.49 17.63 -13.08
CA GLU A 51 5.23 17.89 -14.51
C GLU A 51 4.83 16.61 -15.25
N LEU A 52 5.59 15.51 -15.08
CA LEU A 52 5.29 14.23 -15.72
C LEU A 52 3.94 13.66 -15.26
N MET A 53 3.60 13.77 -13.97
CA MET A 53 2.34 13.30 -13.44
C MET A 53 1.14 14.10 -13.98
N GLN A 54 1.30 15.42 -14.17
CA GLN A 54 0.28 16.25 -14.81
C GLN A 54 0.09 15.89 -16.29
N LEU A 55 1.19 15.62 -17.01
CA LEU A 55 1.12 15.14 -18.39
C LEU A 55 0.40 13.79 -18.48
N ASN A 56 0.68 12.86 -17.56
CA ASN A 56 -0.02 11.57 -17.51
C ASN A 56 -1.52 11.73 -17.26
N ILE A 57 -1.92 12.64 -16.36
CA ILE A 57 -3.34 12.98 -16.15
C ILE A 57 -3.95 13.50 -17.45
N GLN A 58 -3.32 14.47 -18.10
CA GLN A 58 -3.82 15.06 -19.34
C GLN A 58 -3.97 14.01 -20.44
N ALA A 59 -3.02 13.08 -20.56
CA ALA A 59 -3.09 11.99 -21.53
C ALA A 59 -4.29 11.07 -21.27
N VAL A 60 -4.54 10.67 -20.02
CA VAL A 60 -5.74 9.88 -19.68
C VAL A 60 -7.02 10.66 -19.95
N VAL A 61 -7.06 11.95 -19.59
CA VAL A 61 -8.25 12.79 -19.83
C VAL A 61 -8.54 12.90 -21.34
N ALA A 62 -7.51 13.10 -22.17
CA ALA A 62 -7.67 13.20 -23.61
C ALA A 62 -8.17 11.89 -24.25
N GLN A 63 -7.64 10.74 -23.82
CA GLN A 63 -7.95 9.45 -24.44
C GLN A 63 -9.22 8.80 -23.89
N CYS A 64 -9.40 8.82 -22.57
CA CYS A 64 -10.49 8.14 -21.88
C CYS A 64 -11.72 9.05 -21.68
N GLN A 65 -11.55 10.37 -21.76
CA GLN A 65 -12.64 11.36 -21.60
C GLN A 65 -13.52 11.09 -20.38
N PRO A 66 -12.93 11.02 -19.16
CA PRO A 66 -13.70 10.74 -17.96
C PRO A 66 -14.76 11.81 -17.71
N VAL A 67 -15.92 11.41 -17.22
CA VAL A 67 -17.04 12.31 -16.88
C VAL A 67 -16.63 13.24 -15.74
N THR A 68 -15.94 12.68 -14.74
CA THR A 68 -15.35 13.45 -13.64
C THR A 68 -13.97 12.89 -13.34
N TYR A 69 -13.03 13.76 -12.94
CA TYR A 69 -11.74 13.32 -12.46
C TYR A 69 -11.15 14.28 -11.43
N SER A 70 -10.28 13.76 -10.58
CA SER A 70 -9.50 14.54 -9.62
C SER A 70 -8.11 13.94 -9.45
N PRO A 71 -7.05 14.76 -9.36
CA PRO A 71 -5.72 14.28 -9.03
C PRO A 71 -5.68 13.61 -7.66
N SER A 72 -4.90 12.53 -7.50
CA SER A 72 -4.76 11.75 -6.26
C SER A 72 -3.28 11.50 -5.94
N PRO A 73 -2.84 11.53 -4.68
CA PRO A 73 -3.60 11.84 -3.47
C PRO A 73 -3.86 13.34 -3.27
N SER A 74 -3.15 14.23 -3.97
CA SER A 74 -3.32 15.68 -3.87
C SER A 74 -3.15 16.37 -5.23
N LYS A 75 -3.65 17.60 -5.34
CA LYS A 75 -3.47 18.45 -6.53
C LYS A 75 -2.02 18.88 -6.74
N HIS A 76 -1.27 19.09 -5.65
CA HIS A 76 0.11 19.60 -5.72
C HIS A 76 1.14 18.53 -6.03
N ARG A 77 0.87 17.28 -5.64
CA ARG A 77 1.74 16.13 -5.88
C ARG A 77 0.89 14.93 -6.31
N PRO A 78 0.34 14.97 -7.53
CA PRO A 78 -0.41 13.84 -8.03
C PRO A 78 0.54 12.66 -8.24
N ARG A 79 0.11 11.48 -7.80
CA ARG A 79 0.73 10.18 -8.09
C ARG A 79 -0.20 9.28 -8.91
N GLY A 80 -1.42 9.76 -9.12
CA GLY A 80 -2.51 9.04 -9.75
C GLY A 80 -3.70 9.96 -9.93
N MET A 81 -4.83 9.35 -10.26
CA MET A 81 -6.08 10.04 -10.51
C MET A 81 -7.24 9.17 -10.04
N LYS A 82 -8.23 9.80 -9.43
CA LYS A 82 -9.56 9.19 -9.29
C LYS A 82 -10.43 9.70 -10.42
N CYS A 83 -11.18 8.84 -11.06
CA CYS A 83 -12.06 9.24 -12.15
C CYS A 83 -13.29 8.34 -12.28
N CYS A 84 -14.31 8.89 -12.93
CA CYS A 84 -15.51 8.18 -13.35
C CYS A 84 -15.51 8.16 -14.89
N LEU A 85 -15.52 6.97 -15.49
CA LEU A 85 -15.43 6.81 -16.95
C LEU A 85 -16.35 5.70 -17.45
N PRO A 86 -16.78 5.72 -18.72
CA PRO A 86 -17.59 4.66 -19.31
C PRO A 86 -16.88 3.30 -19.31
N LEU A 87 -17.61 2.20 -19.06
CA LEU A 87 -17.08 0.84 -19.07
C LEU A 87 -16.30 0.50 -20.34
N SER A 88 -16.78 0.99 -21.49
CA SER A 88 -16.13 0.87 -22.80
C SER A 88 -14.71 1.46 -22.87
N LYS A 89 -14.35 2.38 -21.97
CA LYS A 89 -13.05 3.05 -21.93
C LYS A 89 -11.99 2.30 -21.10
N LEU A 90 -12.35 1.18 -20.49
CA LEU A 90 -11.38 0.37 -19.74
C LEU A 90 -10.30 -0.26 -20.64
N GLU A 91 -10.62 -0.67 -21.86
CA GLU A 91 -9.60 -1.20 -22.78
C GLU A 91 -8.61 -0.11 -23.24
N ASP A 92 -9.13 1.09 -23.53
CA ASP A 92 -8.29 2.25 -23.82
C ASP A 92 -7.31 2.48 -22.65
N LEU A 93 -7.82 2.52 -21.42
CA LEU A 93 -7.01 2.68 -20.20
C LEU A 93 -5.96 1.57 -20.03
N ARG A 94 -6.34 0.30 -20.29
CA ARG A 94 -5.43 -0.86 -20.18
C ARG A 94 -4.25 -0.74 -21.15
N SER A 95 -4.47 -0.17 -22.34
CA SER A 95 -3.43 0.00 -23.36
C SER A 95 -2.42 1.12 -23.06
N MET A 96 -2.71 2.02 -22.11
CA MET A 96 -1.87 3.19 -21.86
C MET A 96 -0.56 2.79 -21.15
N GLU A 97 0.59 3.19 -21.68
CA GLU A 97 1.90 2.87 -21.10
C GLU A 97 2.13 3.57 -19.75
N GLN A 98 1.68 4.82 -19.64
CA GLN A 98 1.77 5.64 -18.43
C GLN A 98 0.91 5.12 -17.27
N VAL A 99 0.00 4.17 -17.50
CA VAL A 99 -0.81 3.55 -16.46
C VAL A 99 -0.12 2.25 -16.01
N THR A 100 0.31 2.21 -14.75
CA THR A 100 0.85 0.99 -14.14
C THR A 100 -0.27 0.02 -13.82
N TRP A 101 -1.29 0.52 -13.12
CA TRP A 101 -2.50 -0.24 -12.81
C TRP A 101 -3.66 0.70 -12.49
N ALA A 102 -4.86 0.17 -12.56
CA ALA A 102 -6.09 0.79 -12.09
C ALA A 102 -6.89 -0.20 -11.24
N THR A 103 -7.53 0.30 -10.20
CA THR A 103 -8.48 -0.50 -9.40
C THR A 103 -9.88 0.05 -9.60
N ILE A 104 -10.81 -0.85 -9.89
CA ILE A 104 -12.23 -0.54 -9.97
C ILE A 104 -12.81 -0.49 -8.57
N THR A 105 -13.29 0.68 -8.17
CA THR A 105 -13.88 0.90 -6.84
C THR A 105 -15.40 0.89 -6.85
N GLY A 106 -16.02 1.08 -8.02
CA GLY A 106 -17.46 1.12 -8.20
C GLY A 106 -17.87 0.88 -9.64
N VAL A 107 -19.02 0.23 -9.84
CA VAL A 107 -19.64 0.07 -11.17
C VAL A 107 -21.11 0.43 -11.04
N ALA A 108 -21.56 1.45 -11.78
CA ALA A 108 -22.94 1.89 -11.77
C ALA A 108 -23.86 0.76 -12.26
N GLY A 109 -24.82 0.35 -11.41
CA GLY A 109 -25.73 -0.77 -11.68
C GLY A 109 -25.15 -2.17 -11.47
N GLY A 110 -23.85 -2.30 -11.21
CA GLY A 110 -23.19 -3.59 -10.96
C GLY A 110 -23.43 -4.12 -9.54
N LYS A 111 -23.58 -5.45 -9.40
CA LYS A 111 -23.66 -6.12 -8.09
C LYS A 111 -22.34 -6.77 -7.74
N LYS A 112 -21.84 -6.54 -6.51
CA LYS A 112 -20.59 -7.15 -6.05
C LYS A 112 -20.73 -8.65 -5.81
N ILE A 113 -19.77 -9.45 -6.28
CA ILE A 113 -19.72 -10.91 -6.15
C ILE A 113 -19.06 -11.28 -4.81
N VAL A 114 -19.68 -12.18 -4.04
CA VAL A 114 -19.15 -12.68 -2.75
C VAL A 114 -18.61 -14.10 -2.93
N ARG A 115 -17.29 -14.30 -2.85
CA ARG A 115 -16.63 -15.63 -3.02
C ARG A 115 -16.43 -16.35 -1.67
N ARG A 116 -16.51 -17.69 -1.67
CA ARG A 116 -16.30 -18.56 -0.48
C ARG A 116 -14.81 -18.61 -0.06
N LYS A 117 -14.55 -18.62 1.26
CA LYS A 117 -13.20 -18.53 1.86
C LYS A 117 -12.39 -19.82 1.72
N ARG A 118 -11.16 -19.73 1.21
CA ARG A 118 -10.11 -20.76 1.31
C ARG A 118 -9.56 -20.82 2.75
N LYS A 119 -8.72 -21.82 3.08
CA LYS A 119 -8.00 -21.93 4.38
C LYS A 119 -7.51 -20.54 4.79
N ALA A 120 -8.07 -20.03 5.87
CA ALA A 120 -7.96 -18.62 6.19
C ALA A 120 -6.54 -18.34 6.69
N GLN A 121 -5.77 -17.58 5.91
CA GLN A 121 -4.64 -16.88 6.46
C GLN A 121 -5.13 -15.98 7.60
N GLN A 122 -4.33 -15.87 8.65
CA GLN A 122 -4.55 -14.90 9.72
C GLN A 122 -3.45 -13.85 9.69
N PHE A 123 -3.66 -12.77 10.43
CA PHE A 123 -2.67 -11.73 10.56
C PHE A 123 -1.64 -12.11 11.63
N PHE A 124 -0.37 -11.97 11.27
CA PHE A 124 0.77 -12.03 12.17
C PHE A 124 1.38 -10.64 12.25
N CYS A 125 1.87 -10.25 13.42
CA CYS A 125 2.62 -9.00 13.60
C CYS A 125 4.11 -9.32 13.67
N VAL A 126 4.88 -8.88 12.69
CA VAL A 126 6.35 -9.01 12.67
C VAL A 126 6.95 -7.71 13.18
N ARG A 127 7.77 -7.78 14.23
CA ARG A 127 8.61 -6.68 14.71
C ARG A 127 9.92 -6.71 13.94
N MET A 128 10.37 -5.56 13.46
CA MET A 128 11.65 -5.40 12.77
C MET A 128 12.27 -4.05 13.04
N THR A 129 13.59 -3.98 12.93
CA THR A 129 14.35 -2.73 12.97
C THR A 129 14.63 -2.28 11.53
N ALA A 130 14.24 -1.06 11.19
CA ALA A 130 14.48 -0.47 9.88
C ALA A 130 15.25 0.85 9.99
N ALA A 131 16.43 0.91 9.38
CA ALA A 131 17.24 2.12 9.32
C ALA A 131 16.80 3.03 8.16
N ILE A 132 16.75 4.33 8.42
CA ILE A 132 16.50 5.36 7.40
C ILE A 132 17.84 5.78 6.81
N GLN A 133 17.98 5.64 5.49
CA GLN A 133 19.18 6.07 4.78
C GLN A 133 18.80 7.16 3.79
N ILE A 134 19.45 8.32 3.90
CA ILE A 134 19.22 9.50 3.06
C ILE A 134 20.47 9.71 2.19
N GLU A 135 20.27 10.04 0.91
CA GLU A 135 21.38 10.34 0.00
C GLU A 135 22.29 11.44 0.54
N ASP A 136 23.58 11.32 0.25
CA ASP A 136 24.64 12.26 0.62
C ASP A 136 24.81 12.53 2.13
N VAL A 137 24.12 11.78 3.01
CA VAL A 137 24.35 11.78 4.45
C VAL A 137 25.31 10.65 4.82
N SER A 138 26.50 10.99 5.31
CA SER A 138 27.57 10.03 5.61
C SER A 138 28.08 10.06 7.06
N ASP A 139 27.69 11.06 7.84
CA ASP A 139 28.07 11.23 9.24
C ASP A 139 26.89 11.68 10.13
N GLY A 140 27.12 11.75 11.44
CA GLY A 140 26.11 12.14 12.42
C GLY A 140 25.26 10.99 12.96
N LEU A 141 24.09 11.33 13.53
CA LEU A 141 23.16 10.36 14.11
C LEU A 141 22.19 9.85 13.04
N GLN A 142 22.14 8.53 12.85
CA GLN A 142 21.18 7.89 11.96
C GLN A 142 19.85 7.64 12.69
N SER A 143 18.75 7.97 12.01
CA SER A 143 17.42 7.58 12.47
C SER A 143 17.10 6.14 12.08
N TYR A 144 16.53 5.38 13.02
CA TYR A 144 15.99 4.05 12.80
C TYR A 144 14.61 3.94 13.44
N GLU A 145 13.86 2.92 13.05
CA GLU A 145 12.51 2.70 13.53
C GLU A 145 12.29 1.22 13.88
N ASP A 146 11.76 0.97 15.07
CA ASP A 146 11.14 -0.31 15.42
C ASP A 146 9.76 -0.37 14.76
N ARG A 147 9.64 -1.13 13.68
CA ARG A 147 8.39 -1.30 12.94
C ARG A 147 7.67 -2.58 13.29
N PHE A 148 6.36 -2.45 13.37
CA PHE A 148 5.43 -3.56 13.59
C PHE A 148 4.58 -3.71 12.34
N VAL A 149 4.76 -4.81 11.61
CA VAL A 149 4.08 -5.03 10.34
C VAL A 149 3.12 -6.20 10.45
N LEU A 150 1.85 -5.89 10.16
CA LEU A 150 0.80 -6.87 10.01
C LEU A 150 0.91 -7.54 8.64
N ILE A 151 1.07 -8.86 8.65
CA ILE A 151 1.13 -9.65 7.42
C ILE A 151 0.20 -10.85 7.49
N LYS A 152 -0.49 -11.11 6.39
CA LYS A 152 -1.33 -12.30 6.27
C LYS A 152 -0.46 -13.51 5.91
N ALA A 153 -0.45 -14.49 6.79
CA ALA A 153 0.37 -15.70 6.64
C ALA A 153 -0.35 -16.94 7.20
N TYR A 154 0.24 -18.11 6.98
CA TYR A 154 -0.24 -19.38 7.54
C TYR A 154 0.44 -19.75 8.87
N SER A 155 1.65 -19.24 9.10
CA SER A 155 2.48 -19.47 10.29
C SER A 155 3.43 -18.29 10.52
N SER A 156 4.08 -18.24 11.69
CA SER A 156 5.10 -17.21 11.97
C SER A 156 6.31 -17.33 11.04
N GLU A 157 6.70 -18.55 10.66
CA GLU A 157 7.78 -18.78 9.69
C GLU A 157 7.40 -18.29 8.28
N ASP A 158 6.16 -18.54 7.83
CA ASP A 158 5.63 -17.97 6.59
C ASP A 158 5.58 -16.43 6.67
N ALA A 159 5.24 -15.86 7.83
CA ALA A 159 5.25 -14.41 8.04
C ALA A 159 6.66 -13.82 7.90
N TYR A 160 7.68 -14.40 8.56
CA TYR A 160 9.07 -13.96 8.42
C TYR A 160 9.56 -14.09 6.98
N ASN A 161 9.33 -15.23 6.34
CA ASN A 161 9.76 -15.46 4.95
C ASN A 161 9.14 -14.42 4.00
N ARG A 162 7.88 -14.04 4.21
CA ARG A 162 7.22 -13.00 3.41
C ARG A 162 7.79 -11.61 3.68
N VAL A 163 8.05 -11.24 4.93
CA VAL A 163 8.68 -9.96 5.27
C VAL A 163 10.10 -9.90 4.71
N GLN A 164 10.87 -10.98 4.84
CA GLN A 164 12.22 -11.09 4.29
C GLN A 164 12.21 -11.00 2.76
N ALA A 165 11.29 -11.70 2.08
CA ALA A 165 11.14 -11.63 0.63
C ALA A 165 10.75 -10.22 0.15
N ALA A 166 10.00 -9.48 0.97
CA ALA A 166 9.64 -8.09 0.70
C ALA A 166 10.74 -7.09 1.09
N SER A 167 11.78 -7.49 1.85
CA SER A 167 12.80 -6.58 2.38
C SER A 167 13.61 -5.86 1.29
N SER A 168 13.86 -6.50 0.15
CA SER A 168 14.57 -5.88 -0.98
C SER A 168 13.74 -4.78 -1.62
N GLN A 169 12.45 -5.06 -1.86
CA GLN A 169 11.49 -4.08 -2.35
C GLN A 169 11.34 -2.93 -1.37
N TYR A 170 11.35 -3.23 -0.07
CA TYR A 170 11.27 -2.24 0.98
C TYR A 170 12.50 -1.31 1.03
N ALA A 171 13.66 -1.84 0.63
CA ALA A 171 14.91 -1.10 0.49
C ALA A 171 15.06 -0.36 -0.84
N GLU A 172 14.05 -0.40 -1.72
CA GLU A 172 14.05 0.40 -2.94
C GLU A 172 14.06 1.91 -2.58
N PRO A 173 15.04 2.67 -3.10
CA PRO A 173 15.07 4.10 -2.87
C PRO A 173 13.84 4.78 -3.46
N TYR A 174 13.28 5.74 -2.74
CA TYR A 174 12.22 6.62 -3.21
C TYR A 174 12.60 8.07 -2.95
N LEU A 175 11.98 9.00 -3.68
CA LEU A 175 12.18 10.42 -3.44
C LEU A 175 11.26 10.88 -2.30
N ASN A 176 11.87 11.46 -1.27
CA ASN A 176 11.12 12.13 -0.22
C ASN A 176 10.56 13.47 -0.71
N GLU A 177 9.85 14.16 0.18
CA GLU A 177 9.21 15.43 -0.10
C GLU A 177 10.15 16.57 -0.50
N ALA A 178 11.41 16.51 -0.03
CA ALA A 178 12.44 17.47 -0.37
C ALA A 178 13.21 17.08 -1.64
N GLY A 179 12.93 15.91 -2.23
CA GLY A 179 13.57 15.42 -3.45
C GLY A 179 14.86 14.64 -3.22
N TYR A 180 15.17 14.28 -1.98
CA TYR A 180 16.29 13.40 -1.67
C TYR A 180 15.90 11.94 -1.88
N LEU A 181 16.80 11.11 -2.40
CA LEU A 181 16.62 9.67 -2.36
C LEU A 181 16.74 9.20 -0.91
N VAL A 182 15.71 8.48 -0.47
CA VAL A 182 15.62 7.86 0.85
C VAL A 182 15.31 6.40 0.65
N ARG A 183 15.91 5.52 1.45
CA ARG A 183 15.53 4.11 1.50
C ARG A 183 15.43 3.62 2.93
N TRP A 184 14.58 2.61 3.12
CA TRP A 184 14.45 1.91 4.39
C TRP A 184 15.18 0.58 4.30
N LYS A 185 16.23 0.41 5.09
CA LYS A 185 16.94 -0.86 5.14
C LYS A 185 16.46 -1.64 6.35
N VAL A 186 15.84 -2.80 6.11
CA VAL A 186 15.58 -3.76 7.20
C VAL A 186 16.93 -4.27 7.71
N GLU A 187 17.21 -4.07 8.99
CA GLU A 187 18.46 -4.49 9.63
C GLU A 187 18.28 -5.81 10.38
N SER A 188 17.12 -6.00 11.00
CA SER A 188 16.78 -7.21 11.73
C SER A 188 15.28 -7.49 11.72
N LEU A 189 14.93 -8.79 11.78
CA LEU A 189 13.60 -9.26 12.12
C LEU A 189 13.67 -9.74 13.57
N ASP A 190 12.98 -9.04 14.45
CA ASP A 190 13.22 -9.14 15.90
C ASP A 190 12.27 -10.13 16.57
N ASP A 191 10.99 -10.12 16.17
CA ASP A 191 9.98 -11.00 16.74
C ASP A 191 8.75 -11.17 15.82
N CYS A 192 7.91 -12.19 16.07
CA CYS A 192 6.68 -12.45 15.32
C CYS A 192 5.56 -12.98 16.23
N TYR A 193 4.47 -12.23 16.26
CA TYR A 193 3.32 -12.49 17.12
C TYR A 193 2.12 -12.98 16.31
N VAL A 194 1.42 -13.97 16.84
CA VAL A 194 0.11 -14.39 16.32
C VAL A 194 -0.93 -13.44 16.89
N THR A 195 -1.67 -12.73 16.03
CA THR A 195 -2.65 -11.73 16.51
C THR A 195 -4.02 -12.32 16.81
N GLY A 196 -4.32 -13.52 16.32
CA GLY A 196 -5.67 -14.10 16.35
C GLY A 196 -6.68 -13.41 15.43
N ILE A 197 -6.26 -12.35 14.73
CA ILE A 197 -7.09 -11.61 13.78
C ILE A 197 -7.11 -12.37 12.45
N THR A 198 -8.30 -12.72 11.98
CA THR A 198 -8.48 -13.51 10.75
C THR A 198 -9.09 -12.70 9.62
N THR A 199 -9.83 -11.64 9.96
CA THR A 199 -10.57 -10.78 9.03
C THR A 199 -10.36 -9.31 9.35
N LEU A 200 -10.57 -8.45 8.35
CA LEU A 200 -10.48 -7.00 8.55
C LEU A 200 -11.58 -6.47 9.48
N SER A 201 -12.74 -7.13 9.55
CA SER A 201 -13.81 -6.77 10.49
C SER A 201 -13.43 -6.99 11.95
N ASP A 202 -12.41 -7.82 12.23
CA ASP A 202 -11.97 -8.02 13.61
C ASP A 202 -11.38 -6.70 14.17
N PHE A 203 -10.74 -5.87 13.32
CA PHE A 203 -10.21 -4.55 13.71
C PHE A 203 -11.29 -3.51 14.07
N THR A 204 -12.57 -3.78 13.79
CA THR A 204 -13.67 -2.87 14.14
C THR A 204 -14.30 -3.19 15.49
N ASN A 205 -13.73 -4.12 16.27
CA ASN A 205 -14.20 -4.42 17.61
C ASN A 205 -14.14 -3.16 18.51
N PRO A 206 -15.24 -2.73 19.15
CA PRO A 206 -15.24 -1.56 20.04
C PRO A 206 -14.32 -1.71 21.26
N ALA A 207 -13.98 -2.93 21.66
CA ALA A 207 -12.99 -3.19 22.71
C ALA A 207 -11.53 -3.00 22.24
N GLY A 208 -11.32 -2.78 20.94
CA GLY A 208 -10.00 -2.81 20.31
C GLY A 208 -9.55 -4.23 19.97
N VAL A 209 -8.40 -4.32 19.29
CA VAL A 209 -7.70 -5.58 19.01
C VAL A 209 -6.27 -5.49 19.47
N GLU A 210 -5.78 -6.54 20.12
CA GLU A 210 -4.36 -6.65 20.44
C GLU A 210 -3.60 -7.02 19.16
N VAL A 211 -2.70 -6.14 18.74
CA VAL A 211 -1.84 -6.34 17.56
C VAL A 211 -0.44 -6.79 17.98
N PHE A 212 -0.03 -6.41 19.19
CA PHE A 212 1.30 -6.61 19.73
C PHE A 212 1.27 -6.50 21.25
N SER A 213 2.10 -7.29 21.92
CA SER A 213 2.38 -7.16 23.35
C SER A 213 3.85 -7.45 23.63
N VAL A 214 4.41 -6.72 24.61
CA VAL A 214 5.77 -6.98 25.14
C VAL A 214 5.65 -7.54 26.53
N ILE A 215 6.20 -8.74 26.74
CA ILE A 215 6.34 -9.28 28.08
C ILE A 215 7.56 -8.64 28.74
N GLN A 216 7.32 -7.79 29.74
CA GLN A 216 8.37 -7.24 30.60
C GLN A 216 8.36 -7.93 31.96
N ARG A 217 9.52 -8.00 32.61
CA ARG A 217 9.68 -8.58 33.95
C ARG A 217 9.94 -7.48 34.97
N ARG A 218 9.33 -7.59 36.15
CA ARG A 218 9.56 -6.71 37.29
C ARG A 218 9.57 -7.51 38.59
N ARG A 219 10.12 -6.94 39.66
CA ARG A 219 10.12 -7.56 40.98
C ARG A 219 8.68 -7.67 41.52
N ILE A 220 8.32 -8.84 42.04
CA ILE A 220 7.04 -9.06 42.74
C ILE A 220 7.07 -8.30 44.07
N THR A 221 5.97 -7.61 44.39
CA THR A 221 5.71 -6.99 45.69
C THR A 221 4.44 -7.61 46.28
N PRO A 222 4.20 -7.51 47.61
CA PRO A 222 3.02 -8.10 48.24
C PRO A 222 1.70 -7.73 47.57
N GLU A 223 1.57 -6.49 47.07
CA GLU A 223 0.35 -5.98 46.39
C GLU A 223 0.15 -6.55 44.98
N ARG A 224 1.15 -7.24 44.43
CA ARG A 224 1.15 -7.84 43.09
C ARG A 224 1.06 -9.36 43.13
N VAL A 225 0.96 -9.95 44.32
CA VAL A 225 0.75 -11.37 44.50
C VAL A 225 -0.72 -11.65 44.22
N TRP A 226 -1.00 -12.44 43.20
CA TRP A 226 -2.32 -12.98 42.95
C TRP A 226 -2.33 -14.44 43.41
N ASP A 227 -3.20 -14.78 44.37
CA ASP A 227 -3.29 -16.11 44.96
C ASP A 227 -4.29 -17.03 44.24
N GLY A 228 -4.92 -16.51 43.17
CA GLY A 228 -5.89 -17.23 42.35
C GLY A 228 -7.23 -17.50 43.04
N LYS A 229 -7.50 -16.91 44.21
CA LYS A 229 -8.72 -17.19 45.00
C LYS A 229 -9.76 -16.06 44.95
N THR A 230 -9.37 -14.87 44.55
CA THR A 230 -10.29 -13.74 44.33
C THR A 230 -9.81 -12.85 43.18
N GLU A 231 -10.76 -12.25 42.46
CA GLU A 231 -10.54 -11.19 41.45
C GLU A 231 -10.18 -9.84 42.11
#